data_AF-A0A529T8P9-F1
#
_entry.id   AF-A0A529T8P9-F1
#
_cell.length_a   1.000
_cell.length_b   1.000
_cell.length_c   1.000
_cell.angle_alpha   90.00
_cell.angle_beta   90.00
_cell.angle_gamma   90.00
#
_symmetry.space_group_name_H-M   'P 1'
#
loop_
_entity.id
_entity.type
_entity.pdbx_description
1 polymer ?
#
loop_
_entity_poly.entity_id
_entity_poly.type
_entity_poly.pdbx_seq_one_letter_code
_entity_poly.pdbx_strand_id
1 'polypeptide(L)'
;MQLDLKTIEALAPDQASLGAAAKLTKRSNWPRLEAHEQLPLIWGECQGSGSNPYRVAFDTSDHGYKCTCPSRKFPCKHILALAWIGATASDSFTRVDQTPDWVNDWLGRRRKPGQPPATAPARAEGKSID
;
A
#
# COMPACT_ATOMS: atom_id res chain seq x y z
N MET A 1 -9.12 3.14 -13.11
CA MET A 1 -8.16 2.39 -13.96
C MET A 1 -7.73 1.18 -13.17
N GLN A 2 -7.91 0.00 -13.75
CA GLN A 2 -7.55 -1.27 -13.12
C GLN A 2 -6.06 -1.50 -13.36
N LEU A 3 -5.33 -1.85 -12.30
CA LEU A 3 -3.91 -2.17 -12.40
C LEU A 3 -3.74 -3.44 -13.25
N ASP A 4 -2.86 -3.43 -14.25
CA ASP A 4 -2.59 -4.60 -15.10
C ASP A 4 -1.14 -5.11 -14.96
N LEU A 5 -0.91 -6.36 -15.38
CA LEU A 5 0.40 -6.99 -15.29
C LEU A 5 1.47 -6.28 -16.14
N LYS A 6 1.09 -5.73 -17.29
CA LYS A 6 2.01 -5.01 -18.18
C LYS A 6 2.57 -3.75 -17.50
N THR A 7 1.75 -3.06 -16.72
CA THR A 7 2.16 -1.91 -15.91
C THR A 7 3.16 -2.34 -14.84
N ILE A 8 2.91 -3.46 -14.17
CA ILE A 8 3.81 -4.00 -13.13
C ILE A 8 5.16 -4.41 -13.74
N GLU A 9 5.15 -5.03 -14.92
CA GLU A 9 6.35 -5.37 -15.67
C GLU A 9 7.15 -4.12 -16.05
N ALA A 10 6.49 -3.08 -16.53
CA ALA A 10 7.13 -1.80 -16.87
C ALA A 10 7.68 -1.05 -15.65
N LEU A 11 7.06 -1.22 -14.48
CA LEU A 11 7.53 -0.65 -13.22
C LEU A 11 8.75 -1.38 -12.66
N ALA A 12 8.96 -2.65 -13.01
CA ALA A 12 10.03 -3.43 -12.40
C ALA A 12 11.43 -2.99 -12.88
N PRO A 13 12.40 -2.89 -11.95
CA PRO A 13 13.76 -2.47 -12.32
C PRO A 13 14.52 -3.54 -13.12
N ASP A 14 14.16 -4.82 -12.93
CA ASP A 14 14.72 -5.96 -13.66
C ASP A 14 13.82 -7.20 -13.55
N GLN A 15 14.04 -8.19 -14.42
CA GLN A 15 13.31 -9.47 -14.44
C GLN A 15 13.54 -10.29 -13.16
N ALA A 16 14.71 -10.17 -12.52
CA ALA A 16 14.98 -10.85 -11.26
C ALA A 16 14.07 -10.35 -10.13
N SER A 17 13.76 -9.05 -10.12
CA SER A 17 12.86 -8.42 -9.17
C SER A 17 11.41 -8.86 -9.39
N LEU A 18 10.97 -9.01 -10.65
CA LEU A 18 9.67 -9.61 -10.98
C LEU A 18 9.58 -11.06 -10.54
N GLY A 19 10.58 -11.88 -10.87
CA GLY A 19 10.62 -13.29 -10.45
C GLY A 19 10.62 -13.45 -8.93
N ALA A 20 11.27 -12.54 -8.19
CA ALA A 20 11.22 -12.51 -6.74
C ALA A 20 9.85 -12.03 -6.20
N ALA A 21 9.22 -11.06 -6.86
CA ALA A 21 7.89 -10.57 -6.52
C ALA A 21 6.82 -11.64 -6.68
N ALA A 22 6.85 -12.41 -7.78
CA ALA A 22 5.92 -13.50 -8.04
C ALA A 22 5.88 -14.55 -6.91
N LYS A 23 7.03 -14.81 -6.26
CA LYS A 23 7.10 -15.75 -5.11
C LYS A 23 6.41 -15.20 -3.86
N LEU A 24 6.28 -13.88 -3.76
CA LEU A 24 5.69 -13.20 -2.62
C LEU A 24 4.19 -12.99 -2.75
N THR A 25 3.55 -13.28 -3.89
CA THR A 25 2.10 -13.06 -4.08
C THR A 25 1.21 -13.99 -3.23
N LYS A 26 1.79 -15.05 -2.64
CA LYS A 26 1.05 -15.98 -1.76
C LYS A 26 0.54 -15.25 -0.52
N ARG A 27 -0.77 -15.39 -0.22
CA ARG A 27 -1.45 -14.77 0.94
C ARG A 27 -0.75 -15.02 2.28
N SER A 28 -0.12 -16.18 2.45
CA SER A 28 0.62 -16.56 3.67
C SER A 28 1.82 -15.67 3.97
N ASN A 29 2.37 -14.97 2.97
CA ASN A 29 3.45 -14.01 3.17
C ASN A 29 2.95 -12.66 3.69
N TRP A 30 1.63 -12.46 3.80
CA TRP A 30 1.06 -11.15 4.08
C TRP A 30 0.17 -11.17 5.32
N PRO A 31 0.69 -11.19 6.56
CA PRO A 31 -0.17 -11.16 7.75
C PRO A 31 -1.28 -10.11 7.68
N ARG A 32 -0.98 -8.95 7.07
CA ARG A 32 -1.96 -7.92 6.72
C ARG A 32 -1.96 -7.69 5.21
N LEU A 33 -3.15 -7.65 4.60
CA LEU A 33 -3.34 -7.38 3.18
C LEU A 33 -4.71 -6.73 2.97
N GLU A 34 -4.72 -5.43 2.73
CA GLU A 34 -5.90 -4.59 2.79
C GLU A 34 -5.95 -3.59 1.63
N ALA A 35 -7.15 -3.21 1.26
CA ALA A 35 -7.40 -2.17 0.26
C ALA A 35 -8.45 -1.22 0.80
N HIS A 36 -8.35 0.06 0.42
CA HIS A 36 -9.39 1.01 0.77
C HIS A 36 -10.67 0.68 -0.01
N GLU A 37 -11.82 0.92 0.60
CA GLU A 37 -13.13 0.76 -0.04
C GLU A 37 -13.30 1.73 -1.22
N GLN A 38 -12.98 3.00 -1.01
CA GLN A 38 -13.25 4.07 -1.98
C GLN A 38 -12.01 4.65 -2.69
N LEU A 39 -10.82 4.50 -2.12
CA LEU A 39 -9.60 5.13 -2.63
C LEU A 39 -8.79 4.10 -3.42
N PRO A 40 -8.01 4.52 -4.43
CA PRO A 40 -7.14 3.64 -5.21
C PRO A 40 -5.88 3.24 -4.41
N LEU A 41 -6.06 2.76 -3.19
CA LEU A 41 -5.00 2.47 -2.25
C LEU A 41 -5.05 1.01 -1.81
N ILE A 42 -3.91 0.35 -1.93
CA ILE A 42 -3.68 -1.00 -1.42
C ILE A 42 -2.46 -0.97 -0.50
N TRP A 43 -2.49 -1.77 0.56
CA TRP A 43 -1.37 -1.90 1.48
C TRP A 43 -1.32 -3.29 2.10
N GLY A 44 -0.19 -3.58 2.70
CA GLY A 44 0.00 -4.83 3.42
C GLY A 44 1.27 -4.82 4.24
N GLU A 45 1.40 -5.87 5.03
CA GLU A 45 2.58 -6.20 5.80
C GLU A 45 3.12 -7.51 5.25
N CYS A 46 4.26 -7.47 4.57
CA CYS A 46 4.89 -8.65 3.98
C CYS A 46 5.92 -9.22 4.97
N GLN A 47 5.76 -10.50 5.32
CA GLN A 47 6.72 -11.21 6.15
C GLN A 47 8.07 -11.28 5.43
N GLY A 48 9.05 -10.57 5.99
CA GLY A 48 10.41 -10.51 5.48
C GLY A 48 11.35 -11.45 6.22
N SER A 49 12.65 -11.27 5.95
CA SER A 49 13.75 -11.97 6.63
C SER A 49 14.01 -11.50 8.07
N GLY A 50 13.36 -10.42 8.51
CA GLY A 50 13.47 -9.90 9.87
C GLY A 50 12.26 -10.26 10.73
N SER A 51 12.35 -9.94 12.03
CA SER A 51 11.27 -10.19 13.00
C SER A 51 10.02 -9.36 12.75
N ASN A 52 10.18 -8.14 12.21
CA ASN A 52 9.06 -7.25 11.89
C ASN A 52 8.72 -7.34 10.39
N PRO A 53 7.44 -7.54 10.03
CA PRO A 53 6.99 -7.46 8.64
C PRO A 53 7.34 -6.12 8.00
N TYR A 54 7.63 -6.14 6.70
CA TYR A 54 7.81 -4.92 5.92
C TYR A 54 6.44 -4.34 5.57
N ARG A 55 6.23 -3.06 5.90
CA ARG A 55 5.03 -2.32 5.51
C ARG A 55 5.18 -1.85 4.07
N VAL A 56 4.13 -2.07 3.29
CA VAL A 56 4.10 -1.84 1.84
C VAL A 56 2.80 -1.12 1.53
N ALA A 57 2.88 0.03 0.89
CA ALA A 57 1.71 0.76 0.38
C ALA A 57 1.93 1.13 -1.08
N PHE A 58 0.86 1.06 -1.87
CA PHE A 58 0.85 1.33 -3.29
C PHE A 58 -0.44 2.05 -3.67
N ASP A 59 -0.30 3.13 -4.42
CA ASP A 59 -1.40 3.88 -5.01
C ASP A 59 -1.58 3.44 -6.46
N THR A 60 -2.72 2.85 -6.77
CA THR A 60 -3.01 2.30 -8.09
C THR A 60 -3.40 3.37 -9.10
N SER A 61 -3.59 4.63 -8.69
CA SER A 61 -3.93 5.72 -9.59
C SER A 61 -2.72 6.38 -10.25
N ASP A 62 -1.64 6.56 -9.49
CA ASP A 62 -0.43 7.24 -9.95
C ASP A 62 0.86 6.41 -9.77
N HIS A 63 0.72 5.15 -9.34
CA HIS A 63 1.81 4.21 -9.09
C HIS A 63 2.83 4.71 -8.07
N GLY A 64 2.45 5.63 -7.19
CA GLY A 64 3.28 6.00 -6.06
C GLY A 64 3.28 4.93 -4.99
N TYR A 65 4.42 4.72 -4.34
CA TYR A 65 4.58 3.60 -3.41
C TYR A 65 5.53 3.90 -2.27
N LYS A 66 5.42 3.10 -1.20
CA LYS A 66 6.37 3.08 -0.09
C LYS A 66 6.55 1.67 0.43
N CYS A 67 7.80 1.28 0.64
CA CYS A 67 8.16 0.07 1.36
C CYS A 67 9.13 0.42 2.49
N THR A 68 9.05 -0.29 3.61
CA THR A 68 10.02 -0.17 4.71
C THR A 68 11.23 -1.11 4.60
N CYS A 69 11.28 -1.97 3.58
CA CYS A 69 12.40 -2.89 3.41
C CYS A 69 13.71 -2.16 3.02
N PRO A 70 14.90 -2.68 3.40
CA PRO A 70 16.19 -2.04 3.15
C PRO A 70 16.71 -2.21 1.70
N SER A 71 15.83 -2.56 0.75
CA SER A 71 16.20 -2.76 -0.66
C SER A 71 16.78 -1.48 -1.25
N ARG A 72 17.84 -1.60 -2.04
CA ARG A 72 18.38 -0.51 -2.88
C ARG A 72 17.85 -0.54 -4.32
N LYS A 73 16.97 -1.49 -4.65
CA LYS A 73 16.25 -1.56 -5.93
C LYS A 73 14.82 -1.07 -5.73
N PHE A 74 14.39 -0.13 -6.57
CA PHE A 74 13.09 0.52 -6.51
C PHE A 74 12.42 0.52 -7.89
N PRO A 75 11.15 0.11 -7.99
CA PRO A 75 10.34 -0.56 -6.97
C PRO A 75 10.97 -1.87 -6.49
N CYS A 76 10.88 -2.14 -5.19
CA CYS A 76 11.39 -3.40 -4.64
C CYS A 76 10.41 -4.55 -4.89
N LYS A 77 10.86 -5.80 -4.73
CA LYS A 77 10.02 -6.99 -4.90
C LYS A 77 8.72 -6.99 -4.08
N HIS A 78 8.69 -6.36 -2.90
CA HIS A 78 7.47 -6.30 -2.07
C HIS A 78 6.42 -5.37 -2.67
N ILE A 79 6.85 -4.24 -3.25
CA ILE A 79 5.96 -3.31 -3.94
C ILE A 79 5.38 -3.98 -5.18
N LEU A 80 6.25 -4.60 -5.99
CA LEU A 80 5.83 -5.34 -7.19
C LEU A 80 4.87 -6.48 -6.83
N ALA A 81 5.12 -7.20 -5.73
CA ALA A 81 4.23 -8.27 -5.29
C ALA A 81 2.86 -7.76 -4.84
N LEU A 82 2.81 -6.66 -4.08
CA LEU A 82 1.53 -6.04 -3.67
C LEU A 82 0.73 -5.57 -4.89
N ALA A 83 1.39 -4.88 -5.81
CA ALA A 83 0.81 -4.43 -7.07
C ALA A 83 0.30 -5.64 -7.89
N TRP A 84 1.09 -6.70 -7.99
CA TRP A 84 0.69 -7.94 -8.67
C TRP A 84 -0.58 -8.55 -8.08
N ILE A 85 -0.66 -8.71 -6.76
CA ILE A 85 -1.88 -9.21 -6.12
C ILE A 85 -3.06 -8.28 -6.45
N GLY A 86 -2.86 -6.96 -6.44
CA GLY A 86 -3.87 -5.98 -6.83
C GLY A 86 -4.40 -6.16 -8.26
N ALA A 87 -3.55 -6.59 -9.19
CA ALA A 87 -3.90 -6.82 -10.58
C ALA A 87 -4.56 -8.18 -10.84
N THR A 88 -4.15 -9.25 -10.14
CA THR A 88 -4.57 -10.62 -10.46
C THR A 88 -5.49 -11.26 -9.44
N ALA A 89 -5.57 -10.72 -8.23
CA ALA A 89 -6.28 -11.31 -7.11
C ALA A 89 -6.82 -10.20 -6.18
N SER A 90 -7.49 -9.20 -6.76
CA SER A 90 -8.05 -8.05 -6.02
C SER A 90 -8.98 -8.45 -4.87
N ASP A 91 -9.64 -9.60 -4.98
CA ASP A 91 -10.56 -10.10 -3.94
C ASP A 91 -9.83 -10.71 -2.73
N SER A 92 -8.50 -10.86 -2.81
CA SER A 92 -7.68 -11.32 -1.67
C SER A 92 -7.45 -10.23 -0.61
N PHE A 93 -7.75 -8.97 -0.94
CA PHE A 93 -7.62 -7.84 -0.04
C PHE A 93 -8.85 -7.73 0.84
N THR A 94 -8.64 -7.61 2.15
CA THR A 94 -9.70 -7.15 3.04
C THR A 94 -9.98 -5.69 2.75
N ARG A 95 -11.24 -5.37 2.43
CA ARG A 95 -11.65 -3.99 2.19
C ARG A 95 -11.96 -3.28 3.51
N VAL A 96 -11.42 -2.08 3.65
CA VAL A 96 -11.59 -1.25 4.86
C VAL A 96 -11.79 0.21 4.48
N ASP A 97 -12.53 0.94 5.30
CA ASP A 97 -12.82 2.37 5.16
C ASP A 97 -11.76 3.26 5.83
N GLN A 98 -10.95 2.70 6.72
CA GLN A 98 -9.89 3.40 7.44
C GLN A 98 -8.50 2.93 7.03
N THR A 99 -7.65 3.88 6.67
CA THR A 99 -6.21 3.67 6.50
C THR A 99 -5.50 3.66 7.85
N PRO A 100 -4.53 2.75 8.07
CA PRO A 100 -3.69 2.80 9.27
C PRO A 100 -2.79 4.05 9.26
N ASP A 101 -2.39 4.51 10.44
CA ASP A 101 -1.62 5.76 10.63
C ASP A 101 -0.40 5.86 9.72
N TRP A 102 0.37 4.77 9.56
CA TRP A 102 1.57 4.79 8.73
C TRP A 102 1.28 4.97 7.22
N VAL A 103 0.09 4.58 6.75
CA VAL A 103 -0.38 4.87 5.37
C VAL A 103 -0.79 6.34 5.29
N ASN A 104 -1.50 6.85 6.30
CA ASN A 104 -1.87 8.27 6.38
C ASN A 104 -0.65 9.20 6.41
N ASP A 105 0.36 8.86 7.20
CA ASP A 105 1.63 9.59 7.26
C ASP A 105 2.32 9.63 5.89
N TRP A 106 2.29 8.51 5.17
CA TRP A 106 2.83 8.45 3.82
C TRP A 106 2.03 9.32 2.84
N LEU A 107 0.70 9.24 2.85
CA LEU A 107 -0.16 10.07 2.02
C LEU A 107 0.01 11.57 2.33
N GLY A 108 0.11 11.93 3.61
CA GLY A 108 0.34 13.30 4.07
C GLY A 108 1.64 13.88 3.50
N ARG A 109 2.72 13.10 3.47
CA ARG A 109 4.01 13.52 2.87
C ARG A 109 3.97 13.66 1.35
N ARG A 110 3.01 13.01 0.67
CA ARG A 110 2.83 13.13 -0.80
C ARG A 110 2.05 14.37 -1.19
N ARG A 111 1.32 14.99 -0.26
CA ARG A 111 0.62 16.26 -0.52
C ARG A 111 1.66 17.36 -0.69
N LYS A 112 1.59 18.09 -1.81
CA LYS A 112 2.41 19.29 -2.00
C LYS A 112 2.09 20.28 -0.87
N PRO A 113 3.08 21.02 -0.33
CA PRO A 113 2.80 22.12 0.58
C PRO A 113 1.82 23.08 -0.09
N GLY A 114 0.62 23.24 0.47
CA GLY A 114 -0.42 24.14 -0.04
C GLY A 114 -1.78 23.51 -0.34
N GLN A 115 -1.97 22.19 -0.21
CA GLN A 115 -3.31 21.59 -0.32
C GLN A 115 -3.93 21.43 1.08
N PRO A 116 -5.04 22.15 1.40
CA PRO A 116 -5.66 22.06 2.72
C PRO A 116 -6.20 20.65 2.96
N PRO A 117 -6.20 20.18 4.22
CA PRO A 117 -6.71 18.87 4.55
C PRO A 117 -8.20 18.79 4.21
N ALA A 118 -8.60 17.76 3.45
CA ALA A 118 -9.99 17.34 3.40
C ALA A 118 -10.41 16.97 4.83
N THR A 119 -11.39 17.71 5.31
CA THR A 119 -11.90 17.75 6.68
C THR A 119 -12.24 16.35 7.18
N ALA A 120 -11.55 15.88 8.22
CA ALA A 120 -12.07 14.81 9.06
C ALA A 120 -13.31 15.35 9.80
N PRO A 121 -14.40 14.57 9.95
CA PRO A 121 -15.54 15.05 10.71
C PRO A 121 -15.13 15.22 12.17
N ALA A 122 -15.39 16.43 12.69
CA ALA A 122 -15.18 16.75 14.09
C ALA A 122 -16.03 15.81 14.96
N ARG A 123 -15.37 15.03 15.81
CA ARG A 123 -16.03 14.35 16.93
C ARG A 123 -16.38 15.44 17.95
N ALA A 124 -17.63 15.90 17.89
CA ALA A 124 -18.23 16.69 18.95
C ALA A 124 -18.44 15.76 20.14
N GLU A 125 -17.77 16.02 21.25
CA GLU A 125 -18.15 15.44 22.55
C GLU A 125 -18.20 16.60 23.55
N GLY A 126 -19.43 16.94 23.94
CA GLY A 126 -19.75 18.07 24.78
C GLY A 126 -19.31 17.88 26.22
N LYS A 127 -19.13 19.01 26.89
CA LYS A 127 -19.23 19.10 28.34
C LYS A 127 -20.23 20.20 28.68
N SER A 128 -21.45 19.76 28.96
CA SER A 128 -22.41 20.48 29.80
C SER A 128 -21.90 20.41 31.23
N ILE A 129 -21.77 21.56 31.90
CA ILE A 129 -21.77 21.61 33.35
C ILE A 129 -22.39 22.96 33.75
N ASP A 130 -23.51 22.87 34.47
CA ASP A 130 -24.08 23.92 35.31
C ASP A 130 -23.04 24.54 36.27
#